data_AF-C1F6H9-F1
#
_entry.id   AF-C1F6H9-F1
#
_cell.length_a   1.000
_cell.length_b   1.000
_cell.length_c   1.000
_cell.angle_alpha   90.00
_cell.angle_beta   90.00
_cell.angle_gamma   90.00
#
_symmetry.space_group_name_H-M   'P 1'
#
loop_
_entity.id
_entity.type
_entity.pdbx_description
1 polymer ?
#
loop_
_entity_poly.entity_id
_entity_poly.type
_entity_poly.pdbx_seq_one_letter_code
_entity_poly.pdbx_strand_id
1 'polypeptide(L)'
;MQFLADVLAKIVSFFFGCHHERLTRMFTLEQETYKVCLDCGSHIYYSLETLRPLSPRELRRMRAAHAGEVRVMPASAGSPSMLSSSENHAA
;
A
#
# COMPACT_ATOMS: atom_id res chain seq x y z
N MET A 1 -9.27 6.16 -35.18
CA MET A 1 -9.80 7.32 -34.42
C MET A 1 -10.34 6.96 -33.03
N GLN A 2 -10.52 5.67 -32.65
CA GLN A 2 -10.97 5.31 -31.28
C GLN A 2 -9.93 5.58 -30.17
N PHE A 3 -8.65 5.31 -30.41
CA PHE A 3 -7.59 5.48 -29.40
C PHE A 3 -7.53 6.88 -28.78
N LEU A 4 -7.78 7.93 -29.57
CA LEU A 4 -7.73 9.32 -29.09
C LEU A 4 -8.90 9.62 -28.14
N ALA A 5 -10.08 9.07 -28.42
CA ALA A 5 -11.26 9.23 -27.58
C ALA A 5 -11.11 8.51 -26.24
N ASP A 6 -10.54 7.30 -26.24
CA ASP A 6 -10.30 6.53 -25.00
C ASP A 6 -9.24 7.19 -24.11
N VAL A 7 -8.19 7.76 -24.73
CA VAL A 7 -7.17 8.52 -24.01
C VAL A 7 -7.75 9.81 -23.43
N LEU A 8 -8.57 10.54 -24.20
CA LEU A 8 -9.23 11.75 -23.71
C LEU A 8 -10.21 11.43 -22.56
N ALA A 9 -11.00 10.36 -22.67
CA ALA A 9 -11.89 9.94 -21.59
C ALA A 9 -11.13 9.61 -20.30
N LYS A 10 -9.99 8.91 -20.41
CA LYS A 10 -9.09 8.65 -19.27
C LYS A 10 -8.54 9.93 -18.68
N ILE A 11 -8.06 10.85 -19.50
CA ILE A 11 -7.50 12.13 -19.05
C ILE A 11 -8.57 12.97 -18.35
N VAL A 12 -9.77 13.08 -18.91
CA VAL A 12 -10.90 13.79 -18.30
C VAL A 12 -11.26 13.16 -16.97
N SER A 13 -11.43 11.84 -16.89
CA SER A 13 -11.71 11.17 -15.60
C SER A 13 -10.59 11.34 -14.57
N PHE A 14 -9.34 11.49 -15.01
CA PHE A 14 -8.20 11.78 -14.13
C PHE A 14 -8.25 13.21 -13.59
N PHE A 15 -8.64 14.20 -14.41
CA PHE A 15 -8.73 15.60 -14.00
C PHE A 15 -9.96 15.90 -13.14
N PHE A 16 -11.11 15.28 -13.43
CA PHE A 16 -12.35 15.49 -12.67
C PHE A 16 -12.48 14.54 -11.46
N GLY A 17 -11.67 13.49 -11.38
CA GLY A 17 -11.76 12.48 -10.34
C GLY A 17 -12.85 11.44 -10.61
N CYS A 18 -13.01 10.50 -9.67
CA CYS A 18 -14.02 9.45 -9.78
C CYS A 18 -15.32 9.84 -9.08
N HIS A 19 -16.40 9.91 -9.86
CA HIS A 19 -17.77 10.11 -9.38
C HIS A 19 -18.64 8.86 -9.46
N HIS A 20 -18.06 7.72 -9.85
CA HIS A 20 -18.79 6.45 -9.91
C HIS A 20 -19.22 6.01 -8.50
N GLU A 21 -20.42 5.42 -8.43
CA GLU A 21 -20.99 4.95 -7.16
C GLU A 21 -20.47 3.56 -6.76
N ARG A 22 -19.97 2.78 -7.75
CA ARG A 22 -19.49 1.40 -7.54
C ARG A 22 -18.06 1.39 -7.01
N LEU A 23 -17.94 1.59 -5.71
CA LEU A 23 -16.68 1.50 -4.97
C LEU A 23 -16.55 0.16 -4.25
N THR A 24 -15.32 -0.33 -4.08
CA THR A 24 -15.04 -1.44 -3.18
C THR A 24 -15.37 -1.06 -1.72
N ARG A 25 -15.43 -2.07 -0.86
CA ARG A 25 -15.31 -1.84 0.57
C ARG A 25 -13.98 -1.15 0.86
N MET A 26 -13.95 -0.33 1.91
CA MET A 26 -12.72 0.31 2.37
C MET A 26 -11.79 -0.74 2.95
N PHE A 27 -10.52 -0.69 2.58
CA PHE A 27 -9.49 -1.56 3.13
C PHE A 27 -8.18 -0.78 3.30
N THR A 28 -7.29 -1.34 4.11
CA THR A 28 -5.99 -0.77 4.41
C THR A 28 -4.90 -1.70 3.88
N LEU A 29 -3.98 -1.14 3.10
CA LEU A 29 -2.83 -1.85 2.56
C LEU A 29 -1.61 -0.93 2.69
N GLU A 30 -0.48 -1.46 3.16
CA GLU A 30 0.77 -0.69 3.28
C GLU A 30 0.61 0.67 4.00
N GLN A 31 -0.16 0.68 5.09
CA GLN A 31 -0.47 1.87 5.90
C GLN A 31 -1.34 2.94 5.19
N GLU A 32 -1.81 2.67 3.96
CA GLU A 32 -2.75 3.51 3.24
C GLU A 32 -4.16 2.91 3.32
N THR A 33 -5.16 3.71 3.68
CA THR A 33 -6.57 3.29 3.65
C THR A 33 -7.24 3.87 2.41
N TYR A 34 -7.87 3.04 1.60
CA TYR A 34 -8.50 3.51 0.37
C TYR A 34 -9.69 2.63 -0.07
N LYS A 35 -10.46 3.17 -1.01
CA LYS A 35 -11.43 2.45 -1.83
C LYS A 35 -10.97 2.46 -3.28
N VAL A 36 -11.34 1.44 -4.03
CA VAL A 36 -11.10 1.36 -5.47
C VAL A 36 -12.44 1.48 -6.20
N CYS A 37 -12.48 2.28 -7.25
CA CYS A 37 -13.63 2.28 -8.16
C CYS A 37 -13.61 1.02 -9.02
N LEU A 38 -14.71 0.27 -9.03
CA LEU A 38 -14.85 -0.95 -9.83
C LEU A 38 -15.07 -0.66 -11.32
N ASP A 39 -15.49 0.55 -11.68
CA ASP A 39 -15.73 0.94 -13.07
C ASP A 39 -14.48 1.51 -13.74
N CYS A 40 -13.68 2.33 -13.03
CA CYS A 40 -12.50 2.99 -13.60
C CYS A 40 -11.16 2.69 -12.91
N GLY A 41 -11.15 1.92 -11.81
CA GLY A 41 -9.93 1.53 -11.10
C GLY A 41 -9.26 2.64 -10.28
N SER A 42 -9.89 3.82 -10.14
CA SER A 42 -9.30 4.93 -9.39
C SER A 42 -9.22 4.63 -7.89
N HIS A 43 -8.09 4.98 -7.27
CA HIS A 43 -7.89 4.89 -5.82
C HIS A 43 -8.37 6.17 -5.13
N ILE A 44 -9.27 6.03 -4.16
CA ILE A 44 -9.77 7.12 -3.31
C ILE A 44 -9.22 6.89 -1.91
N TYR A 45 -8.26 7.71 -1.51
CA TYR A 45 -7.55 7.57 -0.23
C TYR A 45 -8.31 8.23 0.90
N TYR A 46 -8.22 7.63 2.08
CA TYR A 46 -8.88 8.05 3.31
C TYR A 46 -7.87 8.16 4.45
N SER A 47 -8.12 9.13 5.34
CA SER A 47 -7.41 9.24 6.61
C SER A 47 -7.73 8.03 7.48
N LEU A 48 -6.71 7.39 8.06
CA LEU A 48 -6.88 6.27 9.01
C LEU A 48 -7.67 6.66 10.25
N GLU A 49 -7.45 7.87 10.77
CA GLU A 49 -8.02 8.33 12.04
C GLU A 49 -9.46 8.83 11.87
N THR A 50 -9.70 9.63 10.83
CA THR A 50 -10.98 10.32 10.65
C THR A 50 -11.90 9.65 9.62
N LEU A 51 -11.38 8.70 8.84
CA LEU A 51 -12.08 8.03 7.73
C LEU A 51 -12.71 9.01 6.74
N ARG A 52 -12.09 10.18 6.58
CA ARG A 52 -12.46 11.20 5.59
C ARG A 52 -11.62 11.04 4.34
N PRO A 53 -12.18 11.31 3.14
CA PRO A 53 -11.40 11.36 1.91
C PRO A 53 -10.26 12.37 2.04
N LEU A 54 -9.06 11.97 1.61
CA LEU A 54 -7.88 12.82 1.62
C LEU A 54 -7.80 13.63 0.32
N SER A 55 -7.49 14.91 0.45
CA SER A 55 -7.12 15.72 -0.70
C SER A 55 -5.73 15.32 -1.24
N PRO A 56 -5.40 15.65 -2.51
CA PRO A 56 -4.07 15.38 -3.07
C PRO A 56 -2.91 16.03 -2.30
N ARG A 57 -3.17 17.10 -1.54
CA ARG A 57 -2.17 17.73 -0.67
C ARG A 57 -1.97 16.93 0.60
N GLU A 58 -3.04 16.48 1.24
CA GLU A 58 -2.96 15.68 2.46
C GLU A 58 -2.36 14.30 2.19
N LEU A 59 -2.73 13.66 1.08
CA LEU A 59 -2.15 12.38 0.67
C LEU A 59 -0.62 12.48 0.51
N ARG A 60 -0.13 13.56 -0.10
CA ARG A 60 1.32 13.81 -0.23
C ARG A 60 2.00 13.99 1.12
N ARG A 61 1.37 14.70 2.06
CA ARG A 61 1.90 14.88 3.43
C ARG A 61 1.93 13.56 4.19
N MET A 62 0.85 12.78 4.10
CA MET A 62 0.72 11.47 4.72
C MET A 62 1.81 10.52 4.21
N ARG A 63 1.99 10.42 2.88
CA ARG A 63 3.06 9.61 2.27
C ARG A 63 4.45 10.06 2.67
N ALA A 64 4.70 11.37 2.73
CA ALA A 64 5.98 11.89 3.20
C ALA A 64 6.26 11.53 4.66
N ALA A 65 5.23 11.52 5.52
CA ALA A 65 5.35 11.10 6.90
C ALA A 65 5.67 9.59 7.02
N HIS A 66 4.96 8.74 6.27
CA HIS A 66 5.20 7.28 6.29
C HIS A 66 6.52 6.88 5.63
N ALA A 67 6.98 7.59 4.61
CA ALA A 67 8.28 7.33 3.98
C ALA A 67 9.47 7.48 4.96
N GLY A 68 9.28 8.24 6.05
CA GLY A 68 10.27 8.36 7.13
C GLY A 68 10.22 7.24 8.16
N GLU A 69 9.13 6.47 8.24
CA GLU A 69 8.99 5.35 9.17
C GLU A 69 9.60 4.06 8.57
N VAL A 70 10.90 4.11 8.26
CA VAL A 70 11.66 2.89 7.97
C VAL A 70 11.79 2.13 9.30
N ARG A 71 10.89 1.16 9.53
CA ARG A 71 11.07 0.17 10.59
C ARG A 71 12.26 -0.71 10.23
N VAL A 72 13.44 -0.36 10.75
CA VAL A 72 14.59 -1.26 10.79
C VAL A 72 14.16 -2.45 11.63
N MET A 73 13.81 -3.56 10.99
CA MET A 73 13.69 -4.84 11.68
C MET A 73 15.10 -5.22 12.14
N PRO A 74 15.38 -5.31 13.46
CA PRO A 74 16.67 -5.80 13.89
C PRO A 74 16.81 -7.23 13.33
N ALA A 75 17.85 -7.45 12.54
CA ALA A 75 18.25 -8.79 12.15
C ALA A 75 18.39 -9.59 13.44
N SER A 76 17.56 -10.62 13.57
CA SER A 76 17.51 -11.51 14.74
C SER A 76 18.92 -11.90 15.13
N ALA A 77 19.41 -11.35 16.24
CA ALA A 77 20.68 -11.72 16.83
C ALA A 77 20.53 -13.06 17.56
N GLY A 78 21.13 -14.10 16.99
CA GLY A 78 21.52 -15.34 17.68
C GLY A 78 20.47 -16.47 17.64
N SER A 79 20.83 -17.70 17.27
CA SER A 79 22.02 -18.39 17.80
C SER A 79 22.69 -19.32 16.77
N PRO A 80 24.04 -19.42 16.81
CA PRO A 80 24.76 -20.56 16.26
C PRO A 80 24.72 -21.70 17.28
N SER A 81 24.28 -22.89 16.88
CA SER A 81 24.53 -24.11 17.66
C SER A 81 24.84 -25.25 16.71
N MET A 82 26.06 -25.26 16.22
CA MET A 82 26.74 -26.48 15.79
C MET A 82 27.95 -26.60 16.71
N LEU A 83 27.94 -27.59 17.62
CA LEU A 83 29.10 -28.32 18.16
C LEU A 83 28.69 -29.15 19.40
N SER A 84 28.65 -30.47 19.25
CA SER A 84 29.21 -31.44 20.22
C SER A 84 29.41 -32.78 19.47
N SER A 85 30.61 -33.04 18.97
CA SER A 85 31.59 -33.96 19.58
C SER A 85 31.09 -35.38 19.84
N SER A 86 31.46 -36.27 18.91
CA SER A 86 32.08 -37.59 19.11
C SER A 86 32.17 -38.13 20.55
N GLU A 87 31.57 -39.30 20.78
CA GLU A 87 32.03 -40.24 21.81
C GLU A 87 32.05 -41.66 21.24
N ASN A 88 33.26 -42.25 21.21
CA ASN A 88 33.53 -43.64 20.84
C ASN A 88 33.02 -44.57 21.94
N HIS A 89 32.36 -45.67 21.60
CA HIS A 89 32.38 -46.88 22.44
C HIS A 89 32.49 -48.12 21.55
N ALA A 90 33.62 -48.79 21.71
CA ALA A 90 33.86 -50.16 21.29
C ALA A 90 33.20 -51.12 22.30
N ALA A 91 32.55 -52.16 21.79
CA ALA A 91 32.42 -53.47 22.41
C ALA A 91 32.07 -54.50 21.32
#